data_AF-A0A7S2BJX0-F1
#
_entry.id   AF-A0A7S2BJX0-F1
#
_cell.length_a   1.000
_cell.length_b   1.000
_cell.length_c   1.000
_cell.angle_alpha   90.00
_cell.angle_beta   90.00
_cell.angle_gamma   90.00
#
_symmetry.space_group_name_H-M   'P 1'
#
loop_
_entity.id
_entity.type
_entity.pdbx_description
1 polymer ?
#
loop_
_entity_poly.entity_id
_entity_poly.type
_entity_poly.pdbx_seq_one_letter_code
_entity_poly.pdbx_strand_id
1 'polypeptide(L)'
;KDKKDKKEKKEKKEKKEKEESDSDAESEDSDAGKGTKKKSDEDLEFDDEEVKDVINIMKTMVEEKKASTPDKFMEELRMHQLAKCFDHKVRLYVGLEVLCGTGMDGKAVSDKAKFLSKLIEAGRMEGADVLCSFGMFIEVNKTATKGYAMVLKAIYDEDWAEEAQILKYYDEDEGERDPGFAAAKQAAAPFLKWLATADEDDDDDDDEDDSDEDDSDD
;
A
#
# COMPACT_ATOMS: atom_id res chain seq x y z
N LYS A 1 4.56 -52.19 11.64
CA LYS A 1 5.48 -52.57 12.75
C LYS A 1 6.61 -51.57 12.69
N ASP A 2 6.80 -50.58 13.55
CA ASP A 2 6.32 -50.20 14.89
C ASP A 2 6.47 -48.65 14.98
N LYS A 3 5.56 -47.84 15.54
CA LYS A 3 5.47 -47.42 16.97
C LYS A 3 6.84 -46.98 17.53
N LYS A 4 7.08 -45.84 18.20
CA LYS A 4 6.30 -44.92 19.07
C LYS A 4 7.33 -43.84 19.52
N ASP A 5 7.00 -42.57 19.71
CA ASP A 5 6.73 -41.86 20.99
C ASP A 5 6.64 -40.36 20.61
N LYS A 6 5.66 -39.49 20.87
CA LYS A 6 4.65 -39.21 21.93
C LYS A 6 5.20 -38.84 23.32
N LYS A 7 5.37 -37.53 23.60
CA LYS A 7 4.98 -36.85 24.85
C LYS A 7 5.23 -35.32 24.74
N GLU A 8 4.21 -34.47 24.59
CA GLU A 8 3.44 -33.78 25.65
C GLU A 8 4.28 -33.06 26.72
N LYS A 9 4.17 -31.72 26.80
CA LYS A 9 3.90 -31.04 28.08
C LYS A 9 3.17 -29.70 27.90
N LYS A 10 2.13 -29.55 28.71
CA LYS A 10 1.11 -28.50 28.80
C LYS A 10 1.05 -28.10 30.28
N GLU A 11 1.28 -26.83 30.63
CA GLU A 11 0.97 -26.18 31.93
C GLU A 11 0.86 -24.66 31.61
N LYS A 12 -0.20 -23.86 31.77
CA LYS A 12 -1.35 -23.69 32.68
C LYS A 12 -0.99 -23.17 34.09
N LYS A 13 -1.19 -21.86 34.35
CA LYS A 13 -1.76 -21.20 35.58
C LYS A 13 -1.57 -19.67 35.51
N GLU A 14 -2.63 -18.85 35.44
CA GLU A 14 -3.55 -18.36 36.51
C GLU A 14 -3.09 -17.07 37.25
N LYS A 15 -3.85 -15.98 37.00
CA LYS A 15 -4.68 -15.19 37.95
C LYS A 15 -3.99 -14.27 38.98
N LYS A 16 -4.27 -12.96 38.89
CA LYS A 16 -4.78 -12.15 40.03
C LYS A 16 -5.32 -10.77 39.64
N GLU A 17 -6.56 -10.50 40.07
CA GLU A 17 -7.23 -9.20 40.17
C GLU A 17 -6.81 -8.43 41.45
N LYS A 18 -6.89 -7.09 41.40
CA LYS A 18 -7.30 -6.16 42.47
C LYS A 18 -7.28 -4.72 41.89
N GLU A 19 -8.37 -4.01 41.63
CA GLU A 19 -9.43 -3.39 42.47
C GLU A 19 -9.03 -2.07 43.19
N GLU A 20 -9.89 -1.06 43.00
CA GLU A 20 -10.18 0.15 43.79
C GLU A 20 -9.24 1.38 43.67
N SER A 21 -9.70 2.50 43.09
CA SER A 21 -10.54 3.58 43.67
C SER A 21 -9.69 4.63 44.39
N ASP A 22 -9.65 5.87 43.87
CA ASP A 22 -10.02 7.04 44.68
C ASP A 22 -10.32 8.26 43.80
N SER A 23 -11.31 8.99 44.26
CA SER A 23 -11.96 10.17 43.71
C SER A 23 -11.31 11.47 44.18
N ASP A 24 -11.78 12.57 43.59
CA ASP A 24 -11.86 13.91 44.16
C ASP A 24 -10.65 14.84 44.00
N ALA A 25 -10.81 15.85 43.14
CA ALA A 25 -10.80 17.25 43.59
C ALA A 25 -11.16 18.16 42.40
N GLU A 26 -12.36 18.73 42.44
CA GLU A 26 -12.67 19.94 41.69
C GLU A 26 -11.91 21.14 42.27
N SER A 27 -11.42 22.00 41.38
CA SER A 27 -11.29 23.43 41.67
C SER A 27 -11.47 24.21 40.39
N GLU A 28 -12.51 25.04 40.39
CA GLU A 28 -12.77 26.08 39.41
C GLU A 28 -11.65 27.13 39.40
N ASP A 29 -11.37 27.66 38.21
CA ASP A 29 -11.48 29.09 37.84
C ASP A 29 -10.26 29.68 37.11
N SER A 30 -10.59 30.25 35.93
CA SER A 30 -9.91 31.30 35.16
C SER A 30 -8.49 31.08 34.63
N ASP A 31 -8.36 30.98 33.29
CA ASP A 31 -7.76 32.06 32.50
C ASP A 31 -7.95 31.84 30.99
N ALA A 32 -8.45 32.87 30.31
CA ALA A 32 -8.62 32.92 28.86
C ALA A 32 -7.28 33.13 28.15
N GLY A 33 -6.47 32.07 28.09
CA GLY A 33 -5.30 31.98 27.22
C GLY A 33 -5.64 31.17 25.99
N LYS A 34 -5.61 31.79 24.82
CA LYS A 34 -5.73 31.18 23.49
C LYS A 34 -4.57 30.20 23.28
N GLY A 35 -4.66 29.04 23.92
CA GLY A 35 -3.69 27.96 23.85
C GLY A 35 -3.78 27.34 22.48
N THR A 36 -2.77 27.58 21.66
CA THR A 36 -2.43 26.70 20.54
C THR A 36 -2.44 25.29 21.09
N LYS A 37 -3.45 24.51 20.68
CA LYS A 37 -3.59 23.11 21.04
C LYS A 37 -2.27 22.45 20.65
N LYS A 38 -1.49 22.07 21.66
CA LYS A 38 -0.26 21.31 21.51
C LYS A 38 -0.64 20.08 20.69
N LYS A 39 -0.19 20.06 19.44
CA LYS A 39 -0.45 18.99 18.48
C LYS A 39 -0.11 17.68 19.18
N SER A 40 -1.05 16.75 19.20
CA SER A 40 -0.77 15.38 19.63
C SER A 40 0.43 14.87 18.85
N ASP A 41 1.23 14.02 19.49
CA ASP A 41 2.38 13.30 18.93
C ASP A 41 1.90 12.22 17.93
N GLU A 42 0.83 12.51 17.19
CA GLU A 42 0.23 11.63 16.21
C GLU A 42 0.78 12.01 14.83
N ASP A 43 1.17 11.00 14.06
CA ASP A 43 1.62 11.17 12.68
C ASP A 43 0.50 11.79 11.85
N LEU A 44 0.87 12.68 10.92
CA LEU A 44 -0.08 13.30 9.99
C LEU A 44 -0.71 12.25 9.07
N GLU A 45 -2.03 12.37 8.89
CA GLU A 45 -2.80 11.53 7.97
C GLU A 45 -2.84 12.13 6.56
N PHE A 46 -3.17 11.31 5.56
CA PHE A 46 -3.07 11.68 4.14
C PHE A 46 -4.02 12.81 3.71
N ASP A 47 -5.12 13.03 4.43
CA ASP A 47 -6.15 14.02 4.15
C ASP A 47 -6.00 15.32 4.96
N ASP A 48 -5.00 15.39 5.85
CA ASP A 48 -4.64 16.59 6.61
C ASP A 48 -4.24 17.77 5.70
N GLU A 49 -4.57 18.99 6.12
CA GLU A 49 -4.25 20.21 5.39
C GLU A 49 -2.73 20.40 5.23
N GLU A 50 -1.94 20.01 6.24
CA GLU A 50 -0.48 20.07 6.14
C GLU A 50 0.09 19.15 5.06
N VAL A 51 -0.56 18.01 4.78
CA VAL A 51 -0.14 17.12 3.68
C VAL A 51 -0.46 17.76 2.33
N LYS A 52 -1.61 18.43 2.21
CA LYS A 52 -1.97 19.21 1.01
C LYS A 52 -1.00 20.36 0.75
N ASP A 53 -0.58 21.07 1.80
CA ASP A 53 0.45 22.10 1.70
C ASP A 53 1.77 21.53 1.17
N VAL A 54 2.20 20.37 1.67
CA VAL A 54 3.40 19.69 1.17
C VAL A 54 3.24 19.31 -0.30
N ILE A 55 2.10 18.75 -0.71
CA ILE A 55 1.80 18.43 -2.11
C ILE A 55 1.96 19.68 -2.99
N ASN A 56 1.39 20.82 -2.58
CA ASN A 56 1.45 22.07 -3.35
C ASN A 56 2.89 22.61 -3.47
N ILE A 57 3.65 22.56 -2.38
CA ILE A 57 5.07 22.97 -2.36
C ILE A 57 5.88 22.07 -3.29
N MET A 58 5.71 20.75 -3.20
CA MET A 58 6.41 19.78 -4.03
C MET A 58 6.04 19.92 -5.52
N LYS A 59 4.76 20.15 -5.86
CA LYS A 59 4.32 20.45 -7.23
C LYS A 59 5.05 21.68 -7.78
N THR A 60 5.12 22.76 -7.01
CA THR A 60 5.85 23.98 -7.38
C THR A 60 7.33 23.70 -7.64
N MET A 61 7.99 22.91 -6.79
CA MET A 61 9.42 22.57 -6.96
C MET A 61 9.71 21.72 -8.20
N VAL A 62 8.78 20.84 -8.59
CA VAL A 62 8.89 20.06 -9.83
C VAL A 62 8.71 20.97 -11.05
N GLU A 63 7.73 21.88 -11.02
CA GLU A 63 7.49 22.86 -12.09
C GLU A 63 8.69 23.81 -12.29
N GLU A 64 9.29 24.26 -11.20
CA GLU A 64 10.51 25.08 -11.19
C GLU A 64 11.79 24.29 -11.49
N LYS A 65 11.68 22.98 -11.74
CA LYS A 65 12.79 22.04 -12.02
C LYS A 65 13.82 21.91 -10.90
N LYS A 66 13.49 22.36 -9.68
CA LYS A 66 14.33 22.21 -8.48
C LYS A 66 14.40 20.75 -8.03
N ALA A 67 13.31 20.00 -8.21
CA ALA A 67 13.19 18.58 -7.93
C ALA A 67 13.04 17.72 -9.21
N SER A 68 13.89 17.99 -10.22
CA SER A 68 13.76 17.41 -11.58
C SER A 68 14.30 15.98 -11.75
N THR A 69 14.98 15.43 -10.75
CA THR A 69 15.56 14.08 -10.76
C THR A 69 15.02 13.25 -9.60
N PRO A 70 14.96 11.91 -9.70
CA PRO A 70 14.47 11.04 -8.62
C PRO A 70 15.14 11.29 -7.27
N ASP A 71 16.46 11.43 -7.22
CA ASP A 71 17.20 11.65 -5.97
C ASP A 71 16.81 12.99 -5.31
N LYS A 72 16.89 14.10 -6.05
CA LYS A 72 16.48 15.42 -5.55
C LYS A 72 15.02 15.46 -5.11
N PHE A 73 14.13 14.82 -5.88
CA PHE A 73 12.72 14.76 -5.51
C PHE A 73 12.51 14.02 -4.18
N MET A 74 13.16 12.87 -4.02
CA MET A 74 13.12 12.10 -2.79
C MET A 74 13.72 12.88 -1.62
N GLU A 75 14.88 13.52 -1.80
CA GLU A 75 15.55 14.31 -0.76
C GLU A 75 14.64 15.42 -0.23
N GLU A 76 14.06 16.24 -1.11
CA GLU A 76 13.14 17.31 -0.72
C GLU A 76 11.88 16.77 -0.04
N LEU A 77 11.27 15.72 -0.60
CA LEU A 77 10.08 15.12 0.00
C LEU A 77 10.38 14.49 1.37
N ARG A 78 11.57 13.91 1.56
CA ARG A 78 12.03 13.40 2.85
C ARG A 78 12.23 14.52 3.86
N MET A 79 12.70 15.68 3.45
CA MET A 79 12.81 16.84 4.35
C MET A 79 11.43 17.27 4.86
N HIS A 80 10.41 17.27 3.98
CA HIS A 80 9.04 17.51 4.39
C HIS A 80 8.50 16.41 5.32
N GLN A 81 8.77 15.14 5.01
CA GLN A 81 8.39 14.00 5.84
C GLN A 81 8.90 14.17 7.28
N LEU A 82 10.18 14.50 7.44
CA LEU A 82 10.80 14.69 8.76
C LEU A 82 10.28 15.94 9.48
N ALA A 83 10.01 17.02 8.75
CA ALA A 83 9.53 18.27 9.33
C ALA A 83 8.04 18.21 9.74
N LYS A 84 7.26 17.36 9.08
CA LYS A 84 5.80 17.27 9.25
C LYS A 84 5.35 15.99 9.95
N CYS A 85 6.24 15.02 10.16
CA CYS A 85 5.98 13.74 10.80
C CYS A 85 4.82 12.98 10.13
N PHE A 86 5.02 12.57 8.87
CA PHE A 86 4.14 11.59 8.23
C PHE A 86 4.93 10.33 7.85
N ASP A 87 4.23 9.21 7.72
CA ASP A 87 4.86 7.90 7.49
C ASP A 87 5.29 7.70 6.02
N HIS A 88 5.81 6.51 5.70
CA HIS A 88 6.23 6.18 4.33
C HIS A 88 5.07 5.99 3.36
N LYS A 89 3.89 5.58 3.85
CA LYS A 89 2.68 5.42 3.02
C LYS A 89 2.15 6.77 2.57
N VAL A 90 2.05 7.73 3.48
CA VAL A 90 1.70 9.11 3.18
C VAL A 90 2.77 9.74 2.29
N ARG A 91 4.06 9.44 2.49
CA ARG A 91 5.11 9.92 1.59
C ARG A 91 4.91 9.44 0.15
N LEU A 92 4.62 8.16 -0.07
CA LEU A 92 4.36 7.64 -1.41
C LEU A 92 3.09 8.28 -2.00
N TYR A 93 2.01 8.41 -1.21
CA TYR A 93 0.81 9.12 -1.62
C TYR A 93 1.08 10.55 -2.08
N VAL A 94 1.86 11.34 -1.32
CA VAL A 94 2.29 12.69 -1.73
C VAL A 94 3.06 12.62 -3.05
N GLY A 95 3.94 11.63 -3.20
CA GLY A 95 4.65 11.37 -4.46
C GLY A 95 3.70 11.16 -5.64
N LEU A 96 2.68 10.32 -5.48
CA LEU A 96 1.66 10.05 -6.50
C LEU A 96 0.90 11.32 -6.90
N GLU A 97 0.43 12.09 -5.90
CA GLU A 97 -0.25 13.37 -6.09
C GLU A 97 0.58 14.37 -6.90
N VAL A 98 1.87 14.47 -6.59
CA VAL A 98 2.78 15.43 -7.23
C VAL A 98 3.14 14.99 -8.64
N LEU A 99 3.40 13.70 -8.86
CA LEU A 99 3.96 13.19 -10.12
C LEU A 99 2.90 12.80 -11.15
N CYS A 100 1.74 12.33 -10.70
CA CYS A 100 0.66 11.82 -11.56
C CYS A 100 -0.55 12.75 -11.63
N GLY A 101 -0.63 13.78 -10.77
CA GLY A 101 -1.80 14.66 -10.67
C GLY A 101 -3.03 13.90 -10.18
N THR A 102 -4.24 14.39 -10.48
CA THR A 102 -5.50 13.82 -9.97
C THR A 102 -6.13 12.72 -10.85
N GLY A 103 -5.54 12.48 -12.04
CA GLY A 103 -6.09 11.59 -13.07
C GLY A 103 -5.19 10.40 -13.37
N MET A 104 -4.56 9.82 -12.34
CA MET A 104 -3.57 8.75 -12.49
C MET A 104 -4.13 7.54 -13.27
N ASP A 105 -3.34 7.08 -14.24
CA ASP A 105 -3.54 5.84 -14.99
C ASP A 105 -2.23 5.04 -15.06
N GLY A 106 -2.27 3.82 -15.60
CA GLY A 106 -1.09 2.96 -15.69
C GLY A 106 0.09 3.59 -16.45
N LYS A 107 -0.18 4.45 -17.45
CA LYS A 107 0.86 5.15 -18.20
C LYS A 107 1.52 6.22 -17.34
N ALA A 108 0.73 7.03 -16.63
CA ALA A 108 1.24 8.07 -15.74
C ALA A 108 2.15 7.47 -14.66
N VAL A 109 1.79 6.31 -14.11
CA VAL A 109 2.61 5.58 -13.14
C VAL A 109 3.90 5.08 -13.78
N SER A 110 3.81 4.40 -14.93
CA SER A 110 4.98 3.85 -15.64
C SER A 110 5.97 4.96 -16.07
N ASP A 111 5.46 6.09 -16.56
CA ASP A 111 6.30 7.25 -16.94
C ASP A 111 7.08 7.83 -15.74
N LYS A 112 6.60 7.58 -14.52
CA LYS A 112 7.17 8.07 -13.25
C LYS A 112 7.82 6.97 -12.42
N ALA A 113 7.91 5.74 -12.93
CA ALA A 113 8.40 4.57 -12.20
C ALA A 113 9.71 4.85 -11.46
N LYS A 114 10.73 5.42 -12.12
CA LYS A 114 12.02 5.76 -11.49
C LYS A 114 11.91 6.66 -10.26
N PHE A 115 10.94 7.57 -10.21
CA PHE A 115 10.72 8.42 -9.05
C PHE A 115 10.00 7.63 -7.94
N LEU A 116 8.99 6.85 -8.32
CA LEU A 116 8.18 6.07 -7.39
C LEU A 116 8.99 4.92 -6.75
N SER A 117 9.75 4.15 -7.54
CA SER A 117 10.67 3.12 -7.03
C SER A 117 11.63 3.69 -5.99
N LYS A 118 12.16 4.91 -6.23
CA LYS A 118 13.05 5.57 -5.27
C LYS A 118 12.37 5.85 -3.93
N LEU A 119 11.08 6.20 -3.92
CA LEU A 119 10.31 6.42 -2.68
C LEU A 119 10.03 5.11 -1.96
N ILE A 120 9.68 4.07 -2.70
CA ILE A 120 9.35 2.72 -2.21
C ILE A 120 10.60 2.09 -1.58
N GLU A 121 11.71 2.03 -2.31
CA GLU A 121 13.00 1.49 -1.87
C GLU A 121 13.52 2.22 -0.62
N ALA A 122 13.44 3.55 -0.60
CA ALA A 122 13.91 4.34 0.52
C ALA A 122 13.07 4.18 1.79
N GLY A 123 11.82 3.73 1.65
CA GLY A 123 10.93 3.39 2.77
C GLY A 123 11.01 1.93 3.16
N ARG A 124 11.62 1.08 2.31
CA ARG A 124 11.51 -0.39 2.40
C ARG A 124 10.05 -0.84 2.51
N MET A 125 9.21 -0.22 1.69
CA MET A 125 7.77 -0.47 1.71
C MET A 125 7.50 -1.88 1.18
N GLU A 126 6.62 -2.60 1.86
CA GLU A 126 6.12 -3.90 1.39
C GLU A 126 4.95 -3.68 0.41
N GLY A 127 4.55 -4.73 -0.32
CA GLY A 127 3.47 -4.62 -1.31
C GLY A 127 2.17 -4.06 -0.72
N ALA A 128 1.80 -4.46 0.50
CA ALA A 128 0.63 -3.92 1.20
C ALA A 128 0.75 -2.41 1.48
N ASP A 129 1.94 -1.90 1.86
CA ASP A 129 2.15 -0.47 2.07
C ASP A 129 2.00 0.31 0.77
N VAL A 130 2.51 -0.23 -0.33
CA VAL A 130 2.38 0.36 -1.67
C VAL A 130 0.90 0.41 -2.06
N LEU A 131 0.20 -0.72 -2.01
CA LEU A 131 -1.22 -0.83 -2.36
C LEU A 131 -2.09 0.12 -1.51
N CYS A 132 -1.78 0.25 -0.21
CA CYS A 132 -2.41 1.20 0.70
C CYS A 132 -2.24 2.65 0.22
N SER A 133 -1.02 3.08 -0.14
CA SER A 133 -0.78 4.44 -0.68
C SER A 133 -1.54 4.72 -1.98
N PHE A 134 -1.64 3.74 -2.87
CA PHE A 134 -2.45 3.86 -4.08
C PHE A 134 -3.96 3.90 -3.76
N GLY A 135 -4.39 3.20 -2.71
CA GLY A 135 -5.75 3.31 -2.14
C GLY A 135 -6.06 4.71 -1.61
N MET A 136 -5.16 5.31 -0.83
CA MET A 136 -5.27 6.71 -0.37
C MET A 136 -5.47 7.67 -1.54
N PHE A 137 -4.70 7.47 -2.61
CA PHE A 137 -4.86 8.28 -3.83
C PHE A 137 -6.25 8.14 -4.45
N ILE A 138 -6.80 6.93 -4.52
CA ILE A 138 -8.16 6.67 -5.05
C ILE A 138 -9.25 7.28 -4.16
N GLU A 139 -9.09 7.23 -2.83
CA GLU A 139 -10.04 7.81 -1.89
C GLU A 139 -10.22 9.32 -2.14
N VAL A 140 -9.10 10.02 -2.33
CA VAL A 140 -9.08 11.46 -2.62
C VAL A 140 -9.48 11.76 -4.06
N ASN A 141 -9.02 10.95 -5.02
CA ASN A 141 -9.23 11.15 -6.46
C ASN A 141 -10.15 10.09 -7.04
N LYS A 142 -11.42 10.13 -6.66
CA LYS A 142 -12.42 9.12 -7.06
C LYS A 142 -12.54 8.90 -8.58
N THR A 143 -12.13 9.88 -9.39
CA THR A 143 -12.08 9.78 -10.86
C THR A 143 -11.00 8.85 -11.39
N ALA A 144 -9.93 8.61 -10.64
CA ALA A 144 -8.81 7.76 -11.04
C ALA A 144 -9.15 6.25 -11.03
N THR A 145 -10.28 5.86 -10.44
CA THR A 145 -10.80 4.48 -10.49
C THR A 145 -10.92 3.92 -11.91
N LYS A 146 -11.22 4.75 -12.91
CA LYS A 146 -11.40 4.31 -14.31
C LYS A 146 -10.15 3.65 -14.92
N GLY A 147 -8.96 4.02 -14.46
CA GLY A 147 -7.68 3.48 -14.97
C GLY A 147 -7.03 2.48 -14.02
N TYR A 148 -7.67 2.15 -12.90
CA TYR A 148 -6.96 1.53 -11.78
C TYR A 148 -6.50 0.10 -12.05
N ALA A 149 -7.22 -0.69 -12.86
CA ALA A 149 -6.73 -2.00 -13.30
C ALA A 149 -5.36 -1.91 -14.00
N MET A 150 -5.15 -0.89 -14.84
CA MET A 150 -3.86 -0.66 -15.50
C MET A 150 -2.81 -0.07 -14.57
N VAL A 151 -3.22 0.66 -13.52
CA VAL A 151 -2.32 1.08 -12.44
C VAL A 151 -1.83 -0.13 -11.66
N LEU A 152 -2.73 -1.04 -11.28
CA LEU A 152 -2.36 -2.24 -10.53
C LEU A 152 -1.46 -3.17 -11.36
N LYS A 153 -1.70 -3.26 -12.67
CA LYS A 153 -0.75 -3.90 -13.59
C LYS A 153 0.62 -3.24 -13.56
N ALA A 154 0.71 -1.91 -13.56
CA ALA A 154 2.00 -1.22 -13.48
C ALA A 154 2.71 -1.47 -12.14
N ILE A 155 1.97 -1.57 -11.03
CA ILE A 155 2.52 -1.94 -9.71
C ILE A 155 3.14 -3.34 -9.76
N TYR A 156 2.46 -4.30 -10.40
CA TYR A 156 2.96 -5.66 -10.63
C TYR A 156 4.18 -5.67 -11.56
N ASP A 157 4.10 -5.03 -12.73
CA ASP A 157 5.17 -5.00 -13.74
C ASP A 157 6.47 -4.35 -13.22
N GLU A 158 6.37 -3.42 -12.26
CA GLU A 158 7.51 -2.74 -11.64
C GLU A 158 8.02 -3.44 -10.36
N ASP A 159 7.51 -4.64 -10.06
CA ASP A 159 7.86 -5.45 -8.88
C ASP A 159 7.63 -4.72 -7.54
N TRP A 160 6.67 -3.78 -7.48
CA TRP A 160 6.35 -3.07 -6.23
C TRP A 160 5.41 -3.86 -5.33
N ALA A 161 4.64 -4.78 -5.91
CA ALA A 161 3.89 -5.80 -5.19
C ALA A 161 3.83 -7.07 -6.04
N GLU A 162 4.23 -8.19 -5.48
CA GLU A 162 4.15 -9.50 -6.13
C GLU A 162 2.70 -9.98 -6.20
N GLU A 163 2.42 -10.94 -7.09
CA GLU A 163 1.08 -11.51 -7.27
C GLU A 163 0.45 -11.97 -5.94
N ALA A 164 1.18 -12.75 -5.15
CA ALA A 164 0.71 -13.25 -3.87
C ALA A 164 0.34 -12.11 -2.90
N GLN A 165 1.09 -11.00 -2.93
CA GLN A 165 0.79 -9.83 -2.10
C GLN A 165 -0.44 -9.08 -2.60
N ILE A 166 -0.61 -8.94 -3.91
CA ILE A 166 -1.78 -8.29 -4.53
C ILE A 166 -3.05 -9.09 -4.25
N LEU A 167 -3.03 -10.41 -4.48
CA LEU A 167 -4.17 -11.29 -4.24
C LEU A 167 -4.53 -11.35 -2.75
N LYS A 168 -3.53 -11.47 -1.86
CA LYS A 168 -3.78 -11.42 -0.42
C LYS A 168 -4.38 -10.08 0.02
N TYR A 169 -3.88 -8.97 -0.51
CA TYR A 169 -4.39 -7.65 -0.17
C TYR A 169 -5.85 -7.48 -0.58
N TYR A 170 -6.19 -7.82 -1.83
CA TYR A 170 -7.53 -7.60 -2.37
C TYR A 170 -8.50 -8.77 -2.19
N ASP A 171 -8.12 -10.00 -2.51
CA ASP A 171 -9.05 -11.14 -2.51
C ASP A 171 -9.23 -11.76 -1.12
N GLU A 172 -8.18 -11.76 -0.28
CA GLU A 172 -8.29 -12.15 1.14
C GLU A 172 -8.66 -10.98 2.07
N ASP A 173 -8.97 -9.81 1.51
CA ASP A 173 -9.43 -8.62 2.24
C ASP A 173 -8.46 -8.12 3.33
N GLU A 174 -7.15 -8.37 3.22
CA GLU A 174 -6.15 -7.84 4.16
C GLU A 174 -6.17 -6.30 4.21
N GLY A 175 -6.45 -5.66 3.07
CA GLY A 175 -6.59 -4.21 2.94
C GLY A 175 -7.96 -3.63 3.27
N GLU A 176 -8.93 -4.40 3.79
CA GLU A 176 -10.34 -3.95 3.93
C GLU A 176 -10.51 -2.62 4.68
N ARG A 177 -9.63 -2.35 5.64
CA ARG A 177 -9.66 -1.15 6.48
C ARG A 177 -8.90 0.04 5.89
N ASP A 178 -8.17 -0.18 4.81
CA ASP A 178 -7.33 0.84 4.22
C ASP A 178 -8.13 1.81 3.34
N PRO A 179 -7.70 3.08 3.25
CA PRO A 179 -8.39 4.09 2.45
C PRO A 179 -8.57 3.66 0.99
N GLY A 180 -9.75 3.91 0.42
CA GLY A 180 -10.02 3.62 -0.99
C GLY A 180 -10.08 2.13 -1.36
N PHE A 181 -9.89 1.20 -0.42
CA PHE A 181 -9.81 -0.24 -0.69
C PHE A 181 -10.98 -0.77 -1.54
N ALA A 182 -12.21 -0.52 -1.11
CA ALA A 182 -13.40 -1.05 -1.79
C ALA A 182 -13.51 -0.54 -3.24
N ALA A 183 -13.20 0.75 -3.46
CA ALA A 183 -13.21 1.35 -4.79
C ALA A 183 -12.07 0.81 -5.67
N ALA A 184 -10.87 0.65 -5.09
CA ALA A 184 -9.71 0.07 -5.73
C ALA A 184 -9.96 -1.40 -6.14
N LYS A 185 -10.44 -2.24 -5.21
CA LYS A 185 -10.79 -3.65 -5.45
C LYS A 185 -11.82 -3.79 -6.59
N GLN A 186 -12.88 -2.98 -6.54
CA GLN A 186 -13.90 -2.99 -7.60
C GLN A 186 -13.32 -2.59 -8.96
N ALA A 187 -12.50 -1.55 -9.01
CA ALA A 187 -11.91 -1.06 -10.25
C ALA A 187 -10.82 -1.98 -10.81
N ALA A 188 -10.11 -2.71 -9.94
CA ALA A 188 -9.05 -3.64 -10.28
C ALA A 188 -9.56 -5.03 -10.68
N ALA A 189 -10.85 -5.35 -10.49
CA ALA A 189 -11.41 -6.68 -10.70
C ALA A 189 -11.01 -7.37 -12.03
N PRO A 190 -10.91 -6.69 -13.19
CA PRO A 190 -10.44 -7.33 -14.41
C PRO A 190 -9.00 -7.83 -14.32
N PHE A 191 -8.11 -7.10 -13.64
CA PHE A 191 -6.71 -7.47 -13.47
C PHE A 191 -6.53 -8.53 -12.39
N LEU A 192 -7.26 -8.42 -11.28
CA LEU A 192 -7.25 -9.46 -10.23
C LEU A 192 -7.69 -10.81 -10.78
N LYS A 193 -8.73 -10.83 -11.61
CA LYS A 193 -9.15 -12.05 -12.32
C LYS A 193 -8.06 -12.61 -13.21
N TRP A 194 -7.35 -11.75 -13.94
CA TRP A 194 -6.25 -12.18 -14.82
C TRP A 194 -5.10 -12.77 -14.03
N LEU A 195 -4.68 -12.11 -12.94
CA LEU A 195 -3.62 -12.61 -12.04
C LEU A 195 -3.97 -14.01 -11.51
N ALA A 196 -5.17 -14.18 -10.94
CA ALA A 196 -5.58 -15.45 -10.34
C ALA A 196 -5.61 -16.64 -11.32
N THR A 197 -5.78 -16.39 -12.61
CA THR A 197 -5.82 -17.44 -13.65
C THR A 197 -4.48 -17.65 -14.36
N ALA A 198 -3.52 -16.75 -14.23
CA ALA A 198 -2.29 -16.77 -15.02
C ALA A 198 -1.34 -17.93 -14.63
N ASP A 199 -1.46 -18.46 -13.41
CA ASP A 199 -0.65 -19.56 -12.88
C ASP A 199 -1.37 -20.93 -12.98
N GLU A 200 -2.66 -20.96 -13.34
CA GLU A 200 -3.46 -22.21 -13.44
C GLU A 200 -3.38 -22.88 -14.83
N ASP A 201 -2.82 -22.21 -15.85
CA ASP A 201 -2.85 -22.65 -17.27
C ASP A 201 -1.53 -23.30 -17.77
N ASP A 202 -0.55 -23.59 -16.89
CA ASP A 202 0.77 -24.17 -17.27
C ASP A 202 0.91 -25.67 -16.94
N ASP A 203 -0.22 -26.38 -16.76
CA ASP A 203 -0.28 -27.79 -16.31
C ASP A 203 -1.26 -28.62 -17.17
N ASP A 204 -1.27 -28.44 -18.50
CA ASP A 204 -2.06 -29.26 -19.46
C ASP A 204 -1.15 -30.12 -20.35
N ASP A 205 -0.88 -31.31 -19.82
CA ASP A 205 -0.52 -32.61 -20.43
C ASP A 205 -0.06 -32.62 -21.91
N ASP A 206 1.26 -32.63 -22.11
CA ASP A 206 1.93 -33.14 -23.31
C ASP A 206 1.97 -34.69 -23.21
N ASP A 207 0.79 -35.32 -23.24
CA ASP A 207 0.64 -36.78 -23.20
C ASP A 207 0.98 -37.37 -24.59
N GLU A 208 2.05 -38.16 -24.60
CA GLU A 208 2.66 -38.84 -25.74
C GLU A 208 1.64 -39.73 -26.49
N ASP A 209 1.22 -39.34 -27.70
CA ASP A 209 0.55 -40.27 -28.63
C ASP A 209 1.59 -40.88 -29.58
N ASP A 210 2.33 -41.87 -29.06
CA ASP A 210 3.11 -42.84 -29.82
C ASP A 210 2.14 -43.83 -30.48
N SER A 211 1.57 -43.41 -31.61
CA SER A 211 0.75 -44.26 -32.48
C SER A 211 1.59 -44.80 -33.64
N ASP A 212 2.24 -45.93 -33.38
CA ASP A 212 2.77 -46.90 -34.34
C ASP A 212 1.70 -47.28 -35.38
N GLU A 213 1.86 -46.89 -36.65
CA GLU A 213 1.15 -47.54 -37.77
C GLU A 213 1.91 -47.37 -39.10
N ASP A 214 2.88 -48.26 -39.36
CA ASP A 214 3.40 -48.53 -40.71
C ASP A 214 3.18 -50.01 -41.06
N ASP A 215 1.96 -50.31 -41.50
CA ASP A 215 1.63 -51.51 -42.27
C ASP A 215 1.54 -51.06 -43.75
N SER A 216 2.58 -51.35 -44.53
CA SER A 216 2.55 -51.21 -45.99
C SER A 216 2.90 -52.55 -46.64
N ASP A 217 1.84 -53.31 -46.92
CA ASP A 217 1.78 -54.41 -47.88
C ASP A 217 1.50 -53.80 -49.29
N ASP A 218 2.47 -53.83 -50.20
CA ASP A 218 2.33 -54.11 -51.67
C ASP A 218 3.70 -54.24 -52.35
#